data_AF-A0A916W9V9-F1
#
_entry.id   AF-A0A916W9V9-F1
#
_cell.length_a   1.000
_cell.length_b   1.000
_cell.length_c   1.000
_cell.angle_alpha   90.00
_cell.angle_beta   90.00
_cell.angle_gamma   90.00
#
_symmetry.space_group_name_H-M   'P 1'
#
loop_
_entity.id
_entity.type
_entity.pdbx_description
1 polymer ?
#
loop_
_entity_poly.entity_id
_entity_poly.type
_entity_poly.pdbx_seq_one_letter_code
_entity_poly.pdbx_strand_id
1 'polypeptide(L)'
;MTTRRQKTGKAQSKHQEFFGYRFERPELLTWALTHRSLVYETKPETLPDPASDNEQLEFVGDAVLGLAVAESLFRRFPNSREGELTRLRASLVSRRHLSTVAATIDLGTMLRLGRGEEQSGGRKKPALLANALEAVIAALYLDGGLPAARTFIEKYIVEPTVPELKHAIKAADTFSGAIGDHKSALQEHLQASGSGQPEYVLTAQSGPDHQKRFRVEVRIADGSGGTIPLAESEGTTKKQAQQEAARLAFARLVAEESARKQTSYRERSR
;
A
#
# COMPACT_ATOMS: atom_id res chain seq x y z
N MET A 1 -24.08 -38.76 -55.45
CA MET A 1 -22.99 -39.05 -54.50
C MET A 1 -22.31 -37.74 -54.12
N THR A 2 -22.34 -37.46 -52.83
CA THR A 2 -22.09 -36.18 -52.18
C THR A 2 -20.60 -35.99 -51.94
N THR A 3 -19.99 -34.91 -52.43
CA THR A 3 -18.66 -34.48 -51.97
C THR A 3 -18.74 -33.05 -51.45
N ARG A 4 -19.04 -33.00 -50.15
CA ARG A 4 -19.06 -31.82 -49.29
C ARG A 4 -17.62 -31.34 -49.08
N ARG A 5 -17.17 -30.36 -49.86
CA ARG A 5 -15.89 -29.68 -49.58
C ARG A 5 -16.12 -28.67 -48.46
N GLN A 6 -15.76 -29.08 -47.25
CA GLN A 6 -15.83 -28.25 -46.05
C GLN A 6 -14.89 -27.04 -46.18
N LYS A 7 -15.43 -25.93 -45.70
CA LYS A 7 -14.83 -24.60 -45.57
C LYS A 7 -13.45 -24.69 -44.91
N THR A 8 -12.42 -24.19 -45.60
CA THR A 8 -11.14 -23.82 -45.01
C THR A 8 -11.37 -22.76 -43.94
N GLY A 9 -11.04 -23.09 -42.69
CA GLY A 9 -11.15 -22.21 -41.55
C GLY A 9 -10.35 -20.93 -41.77
N LYS A 10 -11.01 -19.78 -41.56
CA LYS A 10 -10.32 -18.50 -41.36
C LYS A 10 -9.29 -18.70 -40.25
N ALA A 11 -8.03 -18.45 -40.56
CA ALA A 11 -6.97 -18.29 -39.56
C ALA A 11 -7.43 -17.22 -38.56
N GLN A 12 -7.76 -17.65 -37.34
CA GLN A 12 -8.17 -16.74 -36.28
C GLN A 12 -6.95 -15.89 -35.88
N SER A 13 -7.19 -14.58 -35.79
CA SER A 13 -6.24 -13.53 -35.44
C SER A 13 -5.19 -13.97 -34.41
N LYS A 14 -3.90 -13.90 -34.79
CA LYS A 14 -2.72 -14.24 -33.96
C LYS A 14 -2.47 -13.29 -32.77
N HIS A 15 -3.41 -12.43 -32.41
CA HIS A 15 -3.22 -11.42 -31.37
C HIS A 15 -4.46 -11.29 -30.50
N GLN A 16 -4.26 -11.39 -29.18
CA GLN A 16 -5.22 -10.97 -28.18
C GLN A 16 -4.97 -9.50 -27.84
N GLU A 17 -6.03 -8.71 -27.80
CA GLU A 17 -5.99 -7.31 -27.38
C GLU A 17 -6.54 -7.21 -25.95
N PHE A 18 -5.84 -6.45 -25.10
CA PHE A 18 -6.22 -6.22 -23.72
C PHE A 18 -6.09 -4.73 -23.42
N PHE A 19 -7.22 -4.06 -23.22
CA PHE A 19 -7.26 -2.64 -22.83
C PHE A 19 -6.38 -1.70 -23.69
N GLY A 20 -6.33 -1.96 -25.01
CA GLY A 20 -5.56 -1.18 -25.98
C GLY A 20 -4.11 -1.63 -26.18
N TYR A 21 -3.69 -2.73 -25.54
CA TYR A 21 -2.41 -3.39 -25.78
C TYR A 21 -2.62 -4.67 -26.60
N ARG A 22 -1.82 -4.87 -27.65
CA ARG A 22 -1.87 -6.04 -28.52
C ARG A 22 -0.68 -6.95 -28.22
N PHE A 23 -0.96 -8.16 -27.73
CA PHE A 23 0.09 -9.11 -27.36
C PHE A 23 0.82 -9.69 -28.58
N GLU A 24 2.15 -9.76 -28.49
CA GLU A 24 3.01 -10.54 -29.40
C GLU A 24 3.03 -12.01 -28.99
N ARG A 25 2.97 -12.29 -27.68
CA ARG A 25 2.81 -13.61 -27.07
C ARG A 25 1.48 -13.72 -26.29
N PRO A 26 0.36 -14.02 -26.98
CA PRO A 26 -0.96 -14.12 -26.36
C PRO A 26 -1.06 -15.16 -25.23
N GLU A 27 -0.16 -16.14 -25.21
CA GLU A 27 -0.03 -17.12 -24.14
C GLU A 27 0.21 -16.47 -22.77
N LEU A 28 0.93 -15.35 -22.69
CA LEU A 28 1.19 -14.64 -21.43
C LEU A 28 -0.10 -14.14 -20.79
N LEU A 29 -0.99 -13.52 -21.59
CA LEU A 29 -2.30 -13.09 -21.11
C LEU A 29 -3.16 -14.28 -20.72
N THR A 30 -3.08 -15.36 -21.50
CA THR A 30 -3.81 -16.60 -21.21
C THR A 30 -3.38 -17.20 -19.87
N TRP A 31 -2.08 -17.25 -19.57
CA TRP A 31 -1.56 -17.72 -18.27
C TRP A 31 -1.94 -16.79 -17.14
N ALA A 32 -1.81 -15.46 -17.32
CA ALA A 32 -2.19 -14.47 -16.32
C ALA A 32 -3.67 -14.57 -15.88
N LEU A 33 -4.55 -14.94 -16.82
CA LEU A 33 -5.97 -15.14 -16.57
C LEU A 33 -6.32 -16.56 -16.09
N THR A 34 -5.35 -17.47 -16.00
CA THR A 34 -5.57 -18.87 -15.60
C THR A 34 -5.20 -19.08 -14.15
N HIS A 35 -6.19 -19.40 -13.33
CA HIS A 35 -5.96 -19.78 -11.95
C HIS A 35 -5.52 -21.24 -11.86
N ARG A 36 -4.65 -21.56 -10.90
CA ARG A 36 -4.11 -22.91 -10.69
C ARG A 36 -5.19 -24.01 -10.57
N SER A 37 -6.38 -23.67 -10.06
CA SER A 37 -7.49 -24.63 -9.93
C SER A 37 -7.90 -25.24 -11.28
N LEU A 38 -7.77 -24.52 -12.40
CA LEU A 38 -8.05 -25.06 -13.72
C LEU A 38 -6.96 -26.03 -14.19
N VAL A 39 -5.70 -25.73 -13.87
CA VAL A 39 -4.56 -26.57 -14.28
C VAL A 39 -4.63 -27.92 -13.57
N TYR A 40 -4.89 -27.93 -12.26
CA TYR A 40 -5.07 -29.18 -11.50
C TYR A 40 -6.26 -30.01 -11.96
N GLU A 41 -7.36 -29.39 -12.37
CA GLU A 41 -8.53 -30.13 -12.87
C GLU A 41 -8.26 -30.77 -14.24
N THR A 42 -7.49 -30.10 -15.10
CA THR A 42 -7.27 -30.55 -16.48
C THR A 42 -6.06 -31.45 -16.66
N LYS A 43 -5.09 -31.42 -15.75
CA LYS A 43 -3.86 -32.22 -15.80
C LYS A 43 -3.45 -32.74 -14.41
N PRO A 44 -4.26 -33.61 -13.76
CA PRO A 44 -3.99 -34.06 -12.40
C PRO A 44 -2.73 -34.92 -12.24
N GLU A 45 -2.25 -35.55 -13.31
CA GLU A 45 -1.15 -36.55 -13.26
C GLU A 45 0.24 -35.99 -13.60
N THR A 46 0.33 -34.71 -14.00
CA THR A 46 1.61 -34.05 -14.30
C THR A 46 1.77 -32.82 -13.42
N LEU A 47 2.97 -32.60 -12.88
CA LEU A 47 3.28 -31.34 -12.20
C LEU A 47 2.92 -30.17 -13.14
N PRO A 48 2.22 -29.13 -12.65
CA PRO A 48 1.92 -27.94 -13.45
C PRO A 48 3.21 -27.40 -14.08
N ASP A 49 3.16 -27.12 -15.37
CA ASP A 49 4.23 -26.34 -16.00
C ASP A 49 4.28 -24.98 -15.28
N PRO A 50 5.43 -24.52 -14.78
CA PRO A 50 5.56 -23.20 -14.16
C PRO A 50 5.02 -22.05 -15.03
N ALA A 51 4.93 -22.25 -16.35
CA ALA A 51 4.28 -21.34 -17.30
C ALA A 51 2.87 -21.81 -17.72
N SER A 52 2.00 -22.18 -16.78
CA SER A 52 0.62 -22.61 -17.10
C SER A 52 -0.50 -21.95 -16.31
N ASP A 53 -0.17 -21.27 -15.21
CA ASP A 53 -1.09 -20.48 -14.41
C ASP A 53 -0.47 -19.12 -14.05
N ASN A 54 -1.19 -18.38 -13.21
CA ASN A 54 -0.86 -17.01 -12.86
C ASN A 54 0.07 -16.86 -11.65
N GLU A 55 0.49 -17.92 -10.96
CA GLU A 55 1.22 -17.78 -9.67
C GLU A 55 2.60 -17.13 -9.85
N GLN A 56 3.38 -17.54 -10.86
CA GLN A 56 4.69 -16.92 -11.10
C GLN A 56 4.57 -15.51 -11.71
N LEU A 57 3.52 -15.29 -12.50
CA LEU A 57 3.23 -13.98 -13.06
C LEU A 57 2.80 -13.00 -11.97
N GLU A 58 2.02 -13.43 -10.96
CA GLU A 58 1.67 -12.64 -9.78
C GLU A 58 2.93 -12.09 -9.10
N PHE A 59 3.91 -12.97 -8.84
CA PHE A 59 5.17 -12.60 -8.20
C PHE A 59 5.94 -11.52 -8.98
N VAL A 60 6.06 -11.68 -10.30
CA VAL A 60 6.68 -10.65 -11.16
C VAL A 60 5.85 -9.37 -11.19
N GLY A 61 4.54 -9.53 -11.20
CA GLY A 61 3.55 -8.45 -11.29
C GLY A 61 3.60 -7.50 -10.12
N ASP A 62 3.68 -8.04 -8.89
CA ASP A 62 3.82 -7.27 -7.65
C ASP A 62 5.08 -6.38 -7.69
N ALA A 63 6.21 -6.94 -8.09
CA ALA A 63 7.47 -6.18 -8.20
C ALA A 63 7.38 -5.05 -9.23
N VAL A 64 6.82 -5.32 -10.41
CA VAL A 64 6.64 -4.31 -11.47
C VAL A 64 5.65 -3.23 -11.03
N LEU A 65 4.55 -3.62 -10.41
CA LEU A 65 3.54 -2.72 -9.86
C LEU A 65 4.17 -1.79 -8.82
N GLY A 66 4.91 -2.35 -7.86
CA GLY A 66 5.57 -1.61 -6.79
C GLY A 66 6.53 -0.55 -7.33
N LEU A 67 7.34 -0.89 -8.33
CA LEU A 67 8.24 0.05 -9.01
C LEU A 67 7.46 1.17 -9.72
N ALA A 68 6.51 0.82 -10.58
CA ALA A 68 5.77 1.79 -11.39
C ALA A 68 4.95 2.76 -10.53
N VAL A 69 4.34 2.27 -9.45
CA VAL A 69 3.61 3.11 -8.48
C VAL A 69 4.57 4.03 -7.74
N ALA A 70 5.72 3.54 -7.28
CA ALA A 70 6.72 4.37 -6.61
C ALA A 70 7.21 5.52 -7.52
N GLU A 71 7.54 5.21 -8.78
CA GLU A 71 7.93 6.22 -9.78
C GLU A 71 6.82 7.22 -10.10
N SER A 72 5.56 6.77 -10.14
CA SER A 72 4.42 7.65 -10.38
C SER A 72 4.23 8.63 -9.22
N LEU A 73 4.25 8.13 -7.97
CA LEU A 73 4.14 8.94 -6.78
C LEU A 73 5.29 9.94 -6.64
N PHE A 74 6.54 9.50 -6.88
CA PHE A 74 7.72 10.37 -6.84
C PHE A 74 7.60 11.56 -7.81
N ARG A 75 7.13 11.31 -9.03
CA ARG A 75 6.95 12.37 -10.04
C ARG A 75 5.76 13.29 -9.74
N ARG A 76 4.67 12.73 -9.19
CA ARG A 76 3.41 13.47 -8.94
C ARG A 76 3.48 14.31 -7.66
N PHE A 77 4.25 13.88 -6.67
CA PHE A 77 4.31 14.49 -5.35
C PHE A 77 5.76 14.78 -4.92
N PRO A 78 6.50 15.64 -5.67
CA PRO A 78 7.93 15.86 -5.43
C PRO A 78 8.25 16.50 -4.07
N ASN A 79 7.27 17.11 -3.41
CA ASN A 79 7.43 17.77 -2.11
C ASN A 79 7.01 16.88 -0.92
N SER A 80 6.51 15.67 -1.18
CA SER A 80 6.09 14.75 -0.12
C SER A 80 7.28 14.04 0.53
N ARG A 81 7.14 13.72 1.81
CA ARG A 81 8.17 13.00 2.58
C ARG A 81 8.17 11.51 2.21
N GLU A 82 9.30 10.83 2.44
CA GLU A 82 9.45 9.40 2.15
C GLU A 82 8.35 8.56 2.82
N GLY A 83 8.07 8.76 4.11
CA GLY A 83 7.00 8.05 4.81
C GLY A 83 5.58 8.30 4.25
N GLU A 84 5.32 9.46 3.65
CA GLU A 84 4.06 9.72 2.95
C GLU A 84 3.98 8.92 1.65
N LEU A 85 5.03 8.98 0.83
CA LEU A 85 5.12 8.23 -0.41
C LEU A 85 5.00 6.72 -0.15
N THR A 86 5.65 6.22 0.91
CA THR A 86 5.57 4.81 1.34
C THR A 86 4.13 4.42 1.73
N ARG A 87 3.42 5.29 2.46
CA ARG A 87 2.01 5.06 2.84
C ARG A 87 1.07 5.05 1.63
N LEU A 88 1.23 6.01 0.71
CA LEU A 88 0.43 6.08 -0.51
C LEU A 88 0.71 4.87 -1.40
N ARG A 89 1.98 4.47 -1.56
CA ARG A 89 2.35 3.26 -2.29
C ARG A 89 1.66 2.04 -1.70
N ALA A 90 1.74 1.85 -0.38
CA ALA A 90 1.09 0.74 0.31
C ALA A 90 -0.43 0.71 0.08
N SER A 91 -1.08 1.88 -0.02
CA SER A 91 -2.52 1.94 -0.33
C SER A 91 -2.84 1.47 -1.75
N LEU A 92 -2.02 1.87 -2.74
CA LEU A 92 -2.22 1.57 -4.16
C LEU A 92 -1.85 0.14 -4.53
N VAL A 93 -0.89 -0.47 -3.84
CA VAL A 93 -0.53 -1.89 -4.06
C VAL A 93 -1.30 -2.83 -3.14
N SER A 94 -2.23 -2.31 -2.34
CA SER A 94 -3.00 -3.17 -1.42
C SER A 94 -3.98 -4.07 -2.18
N ARG A 95 -4.12 -5.32 -1.72
CA ARG A 95 -5.15 -6.26 -2.22
C ARG A 95 -6.54 -5.63 -2.30
N ARG A 96 -6.90 -4.78 -1.33
CA ARG A 96 -8.19 -4.06 -1.34
C ARG A 96 -8.32 -3.16 -2.57
N HIS A 97 -7.31 -2.33 -2.83
CA HIS A 97 -7.30 -1.46 -4.02
C HIS A 97 -7.30 -2.28 -5.30
N LEU A 98 -6.37 -3.23 -5.43
CA LEU A 98 -6.20 -4.05 -6.63
C LEU A 98 -7.45 -4.87 -6.95
N SER A 99 -8.10 -5.47 -5.96
CA SER A 99 -9.37 -6.17 -6.16
C SER A 99 -10.51 -5.24 -6.61
N THR A 100 -10.52 -4.00 -6.14
CA THR A 100 -11.50 -2.98 -6.57
C THR A 100 -11.25 -2.60 -8.03
N VAL A 101 -9.99 -2.32 -8.40
CA VAL A 101 -9.60 -2.03 -9.79
C VAL A 101 -9.96 -3.19 -10.71
N ALA A 102 -9.59 -4.42 -10.35
CA ALA A 102 -9.90 -5.63 -11.10
C ALA A 102 -11.40 -5.82 -11.32
N ALA A 103 -12.23 -5.53 -10.31
CA ALA A 103 -13.68 -5.56 -10.44
C ALA A 103 -14.20 -4.43 -11.36
N THR A 104 -13.65 -3.22 -11.27
CA THR A 104 -14.04 -2.09 -12.13
C THR A 104 -13.77 -2.35 -13.61
N ILE A 105 -12.67 -3.03 -13.93
CA ILE A 105 -12.34 -3.41 -15.31
C ILE A 105 -12.96 -4.75 -15.73
N ASP A 106 -13.85 -5.31 -14.91
CA ASP A 106 -14.52 -6.60 -15.12
C ASP A 106 -13.56 -7.78 -15.36
N LEU A 107 -12.37 -7.76 -14.73
CA LEU A 107 -11.35 -8.80 -14.91
C LEU A 107 -11.86 -10.19 -14.49
N GLY A 108 -12.79 -10.24 -13.52
CA GLY A 108 -13.37 -11.48 -13.02
C GLY A 108 -14.08 -12.31 -14.09
N THR A 109 -14.67 -11.70 -15.13
CA THR A 109 -15.33 -12.42 -16.22
C THR A 109 -14.33 -13.05 -17.19
N MET A 110 -13.10 -12.54 -17.21
CA MET A 110 -12.01 -13.04 -18.07
C MET A 110 -11.25 -14.21 -17.45
N LEU A 111 -11.42 -14.46 -16.15
CA LEU A 111 -10.72 -15.53 -15.44
C LEU A 111 -11.09 -16.92 -15.95
N ARG A 112 -10.09 -17.79 -16.01
CA ARG A 112 -10.21 -19.21 -16.32
C ARG A 112 -10.01 -20.00 -15.02
N LEU A 113 -11.10 -20.50 -14.48
CA LEU A 113 -11.16 -21.18 -13.18
C LEU A 113 -11.56 -22.65 -13.35
N GLY A 114 -11.05 -23.52 -12.48
CA GLY A 114 -11.60 -24.87 -12.33
C GLY A 114 -13.03 -24.82 -11.76
N ARG A 115 -13.82 -25.87 -11.98
CA ARG A 115 -15.25 -25.94 -11.63
C ARG A 115 -15.52 -25.68 -10.16
N GLY A 116 -14.70 -26.24 -9.27
CA GLY A 116 -14.87 -26.03 -7.82
C GLY A 116 -14.65 -24.57 -7.42
N GLU A 117 -13.64 -23.93 -8.00
CA GLU A 117 -13.34 -22.51 -7.74
C GLU A 117 -14.44 -21.61 -8.30
N GLU A 118 -14.92 -21.90 -9.52
CA GLU A 118 -16.05 -21.24 -10.17
C GLU A 118 -17.32 -21.30 -9.30
N GLN A 119 -17.71 -22.51 -8.86
CA GLN A 119 -18.91 -22.73 -8.04
C GLN A 119 -18.86 -22.01 -6.68
N SER A 120 -17.66 -21.87 -6.11
CA SER A 120 -17.46 -21.13 -4.86
C SER A 120 -17.44 -19.59 -5.03
N GLY A 121 -17.73 -19.09 -6.24
CA GLY A 121 -17.76 -17.65 -6.53
C GLY A 121 -16.38 -17.04 -6.76
N GLY A 122 -15.39 -17.83 -7.19
CA GLY A 122 -13.99 -17.41 -7.37
C GLY A 122 -13.81 -16.11 -8.15
N ARG A 123 -14.65 -15.85 -9.16
CA ARG A 123 -14.62 -14.63 -9.99
C ARG A 123 -14.80 -13.31 -9.23
N LYS A 124 -15.36 -13.38 -8.02
CA LYS A 124 -15.62 -12.21 -7.16
C LYS A 124 -14.74 -12.20 -5.91
N LYS A 125 -13.90 -13.21 -5.71
CA LYS A 125 -13.02 -13.28 -4.52
C LYS A 125 -11.94 -12.20 -4.64
N PRO A 126 -11.79 -11.31 -3.64
CA PRO A 126 -10.80 -10.23 -3.70
C PRO A 126 -9.36 -10.71 -3.90
N ALA A 127 -8.99 -11.85 -3.32
CA ALA A 127 -7.66 -12.43 -3.49
C ALA A 127 -7.40 -12.81 -4.96
N LEU A 128 -8.29 -13.60 -5.58
CA LEU A 128 -8.12 -14.03 -6.98
C LEU A 128 -8.09 -12.85 -7.95
N LEU A 129 -8.92 -11.84 -7.71
CA LEU A 129 -8.96 -10.62 -8.53
C LEU A 129 -7.67 -9.81 -8.43
N ALA A 130 -7.13 -9.62 -7.23
CA ALA A 130 -5.86 -8.90 -7.05
C ALA A 130 -4.70 -9.66 -7.69
N ASN A 131 -4.58 -10.96 -7.41
CA ASN A 131 -3.51 -11.80 -7.95
C ASN A 131 -3.54 -11.87 -9.48
N ALA A 132 -4.74 -11.96 -10.08
CA ALA A 132 -4.88 -11.93 -11.53
C ALA A 132 -4.51 -10.57 -12.13
N LEU A 133 -4.80 -9.46 -11.44
CA LEU A 133 -4.40 -8.13 -11.91
C LEU A 133 -2.86 -7.98 -11.90
N GLU A 134 -2.20 -8.46 -10.85
CA GLU A 134 -0.74 -8.51 -10.78
C GLU A 134 -0.16 -9.39 -11.90
N ALA A 135 -0.73 -10.59 -12.12
CA ALA A 135 -0.30 -11.46 -13.20
C ALA A 135 -0.48 -10.84 -14.60
N VAL A 136 -1.55 -10.08 -14.82
CA VAL A 136 -1.77 -9.32 -16.06
C VAL A 136 -0.71 -8.22 -16.23
N ILE A 137 -0.33 -7.53 -15.15
CA ILE A 137 0.75 -6.55 -15.18
C ILE A 137 2.06 -7.22 -15.59
N ALA A 138 2.35 -8.42 -15.07
CA ALA A 138 3.51 -9.19 -15.49
C ALA A 138 3.43 -9.62 -16.96
N ALA A 139 2.27 -10.06 -17.45
CA ALA A 139 2.09 -10.39 -18.85
C ALA A 139 2.39 -9.19 -19.77
N LEU A 140 1.87 -8.00 -19.43
CA LEU A 140 2.15 -6.76 -20.15
C LEU A 140 3.64 -6.39 -20.10
N TYR A 141 4.28 -6.53 -18.93
CA TYR A 141 5.69 -6.25 -18.74
C TYR A 141 6.59 -7.20 -19.53
N LEU A 142 6.31 -8.51 -19.47
CA LEU A 142 7.09 -9.51 -20.15
C LEU A 142 6.95 -9.37 -21.66
N ASP A 143 5.75 -9.07 -22.17
CA ASP A 143 5.47 -8.92 -23.60
C ASP A 143 6.00 -7.59 -24.17
N GLY A 144 5.64 -6.46 -23.56
CA GLY A 144 5.87 -5.11 -24.10
C GLY A 144 6.83 -4.25 -23.28
N GLY A 145 7.48 -4.82 -22.28
CA GLY A 145 8.40 -4.13 -21.38
C GLY A 145 7.70 -3.22 -20.36
N LEU A 146 8.52 -2.55 -19.55
CA LEU A 146 8.05 -1.59 -18.54
C LEU A 146 7.13 -0.49 -19.10
N PRO A 147 7.33 0.06 -20.32
CA PRO A 147 6.42 1.06 -20.87
C PRO A 147 4.97 0.58 -21.03
N ALA A 148 4.75 -0.67 -21.46
CA ALA A 148 3.42 -1.26 -21.61
C ALA A 148 2.73 -1.40 -20.25
N ALA A 149 3.43 -2.00 -19.28
CA ALA A 149 2.92 -2.15 -17.91
C ALA A 149 2.65 -0.79 -17.24
N ARG A 150 3.58 0.17 -17.36
CA ARG A 150 3.43 1.52 -16.79
C ARG A 150 2.20 2.23 -17.35
N THR A 151 1.95 2.14 -18.65
CA THR A 151 0.77 2.75 -19.28
C THR A 151 -0.53 2.21 -18.69
N PHE A 152 -0.61 0.89 -18.49
CA PHE A 152 -1.77 0.25 -17.88
C PHE A 152 -1.93 0.64 -16.40
N ILE A 153 -0.85 0.54 -15.60
CA ILE A 153 -0.86 0.87 -14.17
C ILE A 153 -1.26 2.33 -13.96
N GLU A 154 -0.70 3.25 -14.75
CA GLU A 154 -1.01 4.67 -14.63
C GLU A 154 -2.50 4.92 -14.90
N LYS A 155 -3.02 4.38 -16.00
CA LYS A 155 -4.39 4.62 -16.44
C LYS A 155 -5.46 4.00 -15.54
N TYR A 156 -5.24 2.77 -15.06
CA TYR A 156 -6.29 2.01 -14.36
C TYR A 156 -6.10 1.93 -12.84
N ILE A 157 -4.87 2.07 -12.34
CA ILE A 157 -4.57 1.91 -10.90
C ILE A 157 -4.32 3.26 -10.24
N VAL A 158 -3.49 4.12 -10.85
CA VAL A 158 -3.03 5.37 -10.23
C VAL A 158 -3.98 6.52 -10.52
N GLU A 159 -4.18 6.88 -11.80
CA GLU A 159 -4.97 8.05 -12.20
C GLU A 159 -6.35 8.15 -11.57
N PRO A 160 -7.15 7.06 -11.49
CA PRO A 160 -8.47 7.10 -10.87
C PRO A 160 -8.46 7.48 -9.40
N THR A 161 -7.32 7.33 -8.71
CA THR A 161 -7.17 7.63 -7.26
C THR A 161 -6.47 8.96 -6.97
N VAL A 162 -5.96 9.65 -7.99
CA VAL A 162 -5.18 10.88 -7.82
C VAL A 162 -5.92 11.94 -6.99
N PRO A 163 -7.23 12.18 -7.15
CA PRO A 163 -7.97 13.10 -6.29
C PRO A 163 -7.87 12.69 -4.81
N GLU A 164 -8.12 11.43 -4.48
CA GLU A 164 -8.05 10.89 -3.12
C GLU A 164 -6.64 10.97 -2.54
N LEU A 165 -5.61 10.66 -3.34
CA LEU A 165 -4.21 10.77 -2.91
C LEU A 165 -3.85 12.23 -2.56
N LYS A 166 -4.27 13.19 -3.40
CA LYS A 166 -4.07 14.63 -3.11
C LYS A 166 -4.78 15.06 -1.83
N HIS A 167 -6.01 14.57 -1.62
CA HIS A 167 -6.73 14.82 -0.38
C HIS A 167 -6.04 14.18 0.83
N ALA A 168 -5.51 12.96 0.71
CA ALA A 168 -4.79 12.28 1.77
C ALA A 168 -3.50 13.00 2.17
N ILE A 169 -2.75 13.54 1.20
CA ILE A 169 -1.57 14.38 1.46
C ILE A 169 -1.99 15.69 2.14
N LYS A 170 -2.98 16.40 1.59
CA LYS A 170 -3.47 17.65 2.18
C LYS A 170 -4.05 17.47 3.57
N ALA A 171 -4.77 16.38 3.83
CA ALA A 171 -5.29 16.07 5.15
C ALA A 171 -4.16 15.72 6.13
N ALA A 172 -3.10 15.06 5.65
CA ALA A 172 -1.87 14.86 6.43
C ALA A 172 -1.13 16.19 6.66
N ASP A 173 -1.23 17.16 5.75
CA ASP A 173 -0.67 18.52 5.88
C ASP A 173 -1.51 19.42 6.81
N THR A 174 -2.84 19.35 6.79
CA THR A 174 -3.70 20.05 7.77
C THR A 174 -3.62 19.40 9.16
N PHE A 175 -3.14 18.15 9.20
CA PHE A 175 -2.72 17.42 10.39
C PHE A 175 -1.19 17.38 10.49
N SER A 176 -0.44 18.36 9.95
CA SER A 176 1.03 18.36 9.90
C SER A 176 1.71 18.60 11.26
N GLY A 177 1.30 17.85 12.28
CA GLY A 177 2.22 17.04 13.04
C GLY A 177 1.83 15.58 12.84
N ALA A 178 2.51 14.88 11.93
CA ALA A 178 2.64 13.42 11.81
C ALA A 178 1.60 12.50 12.51
N ILE A 179 0.49 12.14 11.85
CA ILE A 179 -0.27 10.96 12.30
C ILE A 179 0.56 9.70 12.07
N GLY A 180 1.09 9.17 13.16
CA GLY A 180 1.37 7.75 13.30
C GLY A 180 2.51 7.41 14.24
N ASP A 181 3.53 8.27 14.32
CA ASP A 181 4.74 7.96 15.09
C ASP A 181 5.40 9.16 15.77
N HIS A 182 4.60 9.93 16.49
CA HIS A 182 5.12 10.92 17.43
C HIS A 182 5.97 10.30 18.53
N LYS A 183 5.78 9.01 18.80
CA LYS A 183 6.63 8.24 19.71
C LYS A 183 8.06 8.16 19.21
N SER A 184 8.26 7.72 17.96
CA SER A 184 9.61 7.65 17.39
C SER A 184 10.23 9.03 17.23
N ALA A 185 9.46 10.03 16.79
CA ALA A 185 9.97 11.40 16.69
C ALA A 185 10.42 11.96 18.05
N LEU A 186 9.65 11.72 19.12
CA LEU A 186 10.04 12.10 20.48
C LEU A 186 11.26 11.30 20.96
N GLN A 187 11.30 10.00 20.69
CA GLN A 187 12.40 9.14 21.10
C GLN A 187 13.72 9.53 20.43
N GLU A 188 13.73 9.77 19.13
CA GLU A 188 14.92 10.22 18.39
C GLU A 188 15.43 11.56 18.92
N HIS A 189 14.52 12.50 19.20
CA HIS A 189 14.88 13.80 19.76
C HIS A 189 15.50 13.69 21.15
N LEU A 190 14.87 12.92 22.05
CA LEU A 190 15.37 12.71 23.42
C LEU A 190 16.71 11.95 23.46
N GLN A 191 16.91 11.01 22.53
CA GLN A 191 18.20 10.32 22.38
C GLN A 191 19.28 11.27 21.89
N ALA A 192 18.98 12.13 20.89
CA ALA A 192 19.91 13.12 20.39
C ALA A 192 20.30 14.17 21.45
N SER A 193 19.38 14.52 22.36
CA SER A 193 19.64 15.45 23.47
C SER A 193 20.26 14.78 24.71
N GLY A 194 20.50 13.47 24.68
CA GLY A 194 21.04 12.71 25.82
C GLY A 194 20.08 12.58 27.00
N SER A 195 18.78 12.84 26.80
CA SER A 195 17.74 12.87 27.85
C SER A 195 17.11 11.50 28.11
N GLY A 196 17.59 10.44 27.46
CA GLY A 196 17.14 9.06 27.67
C GLY A 196 15.94 8.67 26.80
N GLN A 197 15.20 7.65 27.22
CA GLN A 197 14.02 7.14 26.49
C GLN A 197 12.71 7.60 27.15
N PRO A 198 11.66 7.91 26.36
CA PRO A 198 10.36 8.28 26.89
C PRO A 198 9.61 7.06 27.46
N GLU A 199 9.09 7.20 28.68
CA GLU A 199 8.20 6.24 29.34
C GLU A 199 6.74 6.72 29.27
N TYR A 200 5.80 5.84 28.96
CA TYR A 200 4.37 6.16 28.87
C TYR A 200 3.58 5.53 30.02
N VAL A 201 3.05 6.36 30.92
CA VAL A 201 2.32 5.94 32.12
C VAL A 201 0.83 6.21 31.95
N LEU A 202 0.00 5.18 32.14
CA LEU A 202 -1.46 5.35 32.20
C LEU A 202 -1.84 5.93 33.58
N THR A 203 -2.26 7.19 33.61
CA THR A 203 -2.57 7.92 34.86
C THR A 203 -4.03 7.80 35.26
N ALA A 204 -4.94 7.65 34.29
CA ALA A 204 -6.35 7.43 34.57
C ALA A 204 -7.05 6.62 33.46
N GLN A 205 -8.12 5.92 33.84
CA GLN A 205 -9.05 5.28 32.92
C GLN A 205 -10.48 5.53 33.42
N SER A 206 -11.35 6.01 32.53
CA SER A 206 -12.73 6.36 32.87
C SER A 206 -13.70 6.04 31.74
N GLY A 207 -15.00 6.13 32.02
CA GLY A 207 -16.07 5.92 31.04
C GLY A 207 -16.56 4.46 30.93
N PRO A 208 -17.77 4.25 30.39
CA PRO A 208 -18.35 2.93 30.18
C PRO A 208 -17.62 2.18 29.06
N ASP A 209 -17.82 0.87 28.93
CA ASP A 209 -17.05 0.04 28.01
C ASP A 209 -17.08 0.49 26.54
N HIS A 210 -18.19 1.07 26.10
CA HIS A 210 -18.40 1.59 24.76
C HIS A 210 -17.91 3.05 24.57
N GLN A 211 -17.43 3.70 25.63
CA GLN A 211 -16.88 5.08 25.62
C GLN A 211 -15.72 5.23 26.62
N LYS A 212 -14.78 4.27 26.62
CA LYS A 212 -13.59 4.36 27.48
C LYS A 212 -12.71 5.54 27.08
N ARG A 213 -12.18 6.21 28.10
CA ARG A 213 -11.15 7.25 28.00
C ARG A 213 -9.91 6.79 28.75
N PHE A 214 -8.76 7.00 28.13
CA PHE A 214 -7.45 6.67 28.69
C PHE A 214 -6.64 7.94 28.77
N ARG A 215 -6.15 8.26 29.97
CA ARG A 215 -5.24 9.38 30.21
C ARG A 215 -3.82 8.84 30.35
N VAL A 216 -2.91 9.35 29.54
CA VAL A 216 -1.53 8.90 29.47
C VAL A 216 -0.59 10.09 29.58
N GLU A 217 0.41 9.93 30.44
CA GLU A 217 1.50 10.87 30.63
C GLU A 217 2.79 10.29 30.03
N VAL A 218 3.58 11.14 29.36
CA VAL A 218 4.94 10.77 28.93
C VAL A 218 5.97 11.38 29.86
N ARG A 219 6.92 10.56 30.30
CA ARG A 219 7.96 10.90 31.28
C ARG A 219 9.35 10.56 30.76
N ILE A 220 10.37 11.20 31.31
CA ILE A 220 11.78 10.85 31.10
C ILE A 220 12.50 10.70 32.44
N ALA A 221 13.63 10.01 32.48
CA ALA A 221 14.43 9.89 33.70
C ALA A 221 15.01 11.25 34.12
N ASP A 222 15.05 11.54 35.42
CA ASP A 222 15.65 12.77 35.96
C ASP A 222 17.16 12.66 36.25
N GLY A 223 17.75 11.49 36.03
CA GLY A 223 19.17 11.20 36.31
C GLY A 223 19.50 10.92 37.79
N SER A 224 18.55 11.11 38.70
CA SER A 224 18.66 10.84 40.15
C SER A 224 17.84 9.62 40.61
N GLY A 225 17.24 8.89 39.66
CA GLY A 225 16.41 7.71 39.92
C GLY A 225 14.90 8.00 39.93
N GLY A 226 14.48 9.24 39.68
CA GLY A 226 13.09 9.62 39.49
C GLY A 226 12.73 9.87 38.02
N THR A 227 11.52 10.39 37.79
CA THR A 227 11.00 10.68 36.45
C THR A 227 10.39 12.08 36.37
N ILE A 228 10.58 12.76 35.24
CA ILE A 228 10.05 14.09 34.95
C ILE A 228 8.92 13.95 33.93
N PRO A 229 7.70 14.45 34.21
CA PRO A 229 6.62 14.48 33.24
C PRO A 229 6.87 15.56 32.18
N LEU A 230 6.73 15.18 30.91
CA LEU A 230 6.87 16.11 29.78
C LEU A 230 5.51 16.63 29.29
N ALA A 231 4.53 15.73 29.14
CA ALA A 231 3.18 16.04 28.71
C ALA A 231 2.19 14.93 29.06
N GLU A 232 0.90 15.27 29.16
CA GLU A 232 -0.22 14.35 29.38
C GLU A 232 -1.29 14.57 28.31
N SER A 233 -1.98 13.50 27.90
CA SER A 233 -3.15 13.61 27.03
C SER A 233 -4.18 12.50 27.28
N GLU A 234 -5.40 12.71 26.79
CA GLU A 234 -6.47 11.73 26.81
C GLU A 234 -6.82 11.23 25.40
N GLY A 235 -7.20 9.95 25.29
CA GLY A 235 -7.63 9.32 24.04
C GLY A 235 -8.70 8.26 24.26
N THR A 236 -9.42 7.89 23.19
CA THR A 236 -10.40 6.79 23.21
C THR A 236 -9.74 5.41 23.17
N THR A 237 -8.44 5.37 22.84
CA THR A 237 -7.57 4.20 22.99
C THR A 237 -6.27 4.59 23.68
N LYS A 238 -5.62 3.64 24.36
CA LYS A 238 -4.28 3.84 24.94
C LYS A 238 -3.27 4.32 23.89
N LYS A 239 -3.33 3.75 22.67
CA LYS A 239 -2.43 4.12 21.56
C LYS A 239 -2.59 5.58 21.15
N GLN A 240 -3.84 6.07 21.05
CA GLN A 240 -4.11 7.46 20.69
C GLN A 240 -3.61 8.42 21.78
N ALA A 241 -3.91 8.14 23.05
CA ALA A 241 -3.45 8.94 24.19
C ALA A 241 -1.91 8.98 24.26
N GLN A 242 -1.24 7.88 23.96
CA GLN A 242 0.22 7.86 23.93
C GLN A 242 0.81 8.70 22.78
N GLN A 243 0.23 8.62 21.56
CA GLN A 243 0.72 9.38 20.41
C GLN A 243 0.53 10.89 20.61
N GLU A 244 -0.60 11.31 21.17
CA GLU A 244 -0.88 12.72 21.43
C GLU A 244 -0.01 13.27 22.58
N ALA A 245 0.20 12.50 23.65
CA ALA A 245 1.15 12.87 24.70
C ALA A 245 2.58 13.04 24.14
N ALA A 246 2.99 12.17 23.21
CA ALA A 246 4.28 12.27 22.55
C ALA A 246 4.40 13.54 21.67
N ARG A 247 3.33 13.88 20.93
CA ARG A 247 3.26 15.09 20.10
C ARG A 247 3.41 16.35 20.94
N LEU A 248 2.68 16.43 22.06
CA LEU A 248 2.71 17.57 22.98
C LEU A 248 4.09 17.73 23.62
N ALA A 249 4.70 16.63 24.08
CA ALA A 249 6.04 16.65 24.65
C ALA A 249 7.09 17.12 23.62
N PHE A 250 7.06 16.59 22.40
CA PHE A 250 7.99 16.98 21.35
C PHE A 250 7.86 18.47 20.99
N ALA A 251 6.63 18.96 20.80
CA ALA A 251 6.38 20.37 20.48
C ALA A 251 6.91 21.32 21.58
N ARG A 252 6.75 20.93 22.85
CA ARG A 252 7.26 21.70 24.00
C ARG A 252 8.79 21.77 23.99
N LEU A 253 9.47 20.64 23.80
CA LEU A 253 10.94 20.57 23.82
C LEU A 253 11.56 21.43 22.70
N VAL A 254 11.02 21.34 21.48
CA VAL A 254 11.47 22.15 20.34
C VAL A 254 11.30 23.65 20.59
N ALA A 255 10.20 24.05 21.25
CA ALA A 255 9.97 25.45 21.61
C ALA A 255 10.97 25.94 22.67
N GLU A 256 11.25 25.13 23.70
CA GLU A 256 12.22 25.44 24.75
C GLU A 256 13.65 25.58 24.20
N GLU A 257 14.07 24.70 23.29
CA GLU A 257 15.38 24.81 22.62
C GLU A 257 15.51 26.08 21.78
N SER A 258 14.46 26.43 21.04
CA SER A 258 14.43 27.64 20.20
C SER A 258 14.55 28.91 21.04
N ALA A 259 13.89 28.95 22.20
CA ALA A 259 14.00 30.04 23.15
C ALA A 259 15.42 30.16 23.74
N ARG A 260 16.05 29.04 24.15
CA ARG A 260 17.44 29.05 24.68
C ARG A 260 18.46 29.57 23.66
N LYS A 261 18.31 29.22 22.38
CA LYS A 261 19.19 29.70 21.29
C LYS A 261 19.07 31.23 21.08
N GLN A 262 17.85 31.78 21.18
CA GLN A 262 17.63 33.23 21.03
C GLN A 262 18.20 34.04 22.20
N THR A 263 18.13 33.54 23.43
CA THR A 263 18.71 34.20 24.60
C THR A 263 20.25 34.22 24.53
N SER A 264 20.88 33.09 24.17
CA SER A 264 22.34 32.98 23.97
C SER A 264 22.88 33.92 22.88
N TYR A 265 22.10 34.18 21.81
CA TYR A 265 22.50 35.11 20.75
C TYR A 265 22.46 36.57 21.20
N ARG A 266 21.46 36.94 22.01
CA ARG A 266 21.32 38.29 22.57
C ARG A 266 22.39 38.61 23.62
N GLU A 267 22.84 37.62 24.38
CA GLU A 267 23.90 37.78 25.38
C GLU A 267 25.30 37.88 24.78
N ARG A 268 25.56 37.24 23.62
CA ARG A 268 26.83 37.37 22.88
C ARG A 268 26.95 38.63 22.01
N SER A 269 25.85 39.35 21.82
CA SER A 269 25.78 40.58 21.01
C SER A 269 25.80 41.85 21.88
N ARG A 270 26.08 41.71 23.17
CA ARG A 270 26.36 42.79 24.13
C ARG A 270 27.81 42.67 24.59
#